data_AF-A0A8C1AXB6-F1
#
_entry.id   AF-A0A8C1AXB6-F1
#
_cell.length_a   1.000
_cell.length_b   1.000
_cell.length_c   1.000
_cell.angle_alpha   90.00
_cell.angle_beta   90.00
_cell.angle_gamma   90.00
#
_symmetry.space_group_name_H-M   'P 1'
#
loop_
_entity.id
_entity.type
_entity.pdbx_description
1 polymer ?
#
loop_
_entity_poly.entity_id
_entity_poly.type
_entity_poly.pdbx_seq_one_letter_code
_entity_poly.pdbx_strand_id
1 'polypeptide(L)'
;MISRFKIFRFQPHPLVVRVCMCTNLFYFYPQEAQSKSKVCANVFCGAGRECAVNEKGEPSCLCIEQCKPHKRSVCGSNGKTYRNHCELHRDACLTGLMIQVAHDGPCKEKKQEKAAVSPVVCYVADRNELRRRVIDWLQTEVVPDGWFTKGSNFTDILLKYFKNYDSGDSQLDSAELLKFIQHNETAVQMNSYAEEENNRLLRSLCVDALIELSDENADWKLSFDEFLNCLKPGFNPPEKKCALEDETYEDGAETQVECNLCVCACGNWVCTAMTCDEKTPVIDTDGDQEMTEEEWTRRVAELNKHQVS
;
A
#
# COMPACT_ATOMS: atom_id res chain seq x y z
N MET A 1 5.32 -1.39 -40.37
CA MET A 1 6.47 -0.59 -40.84
C MET A 1 7.63 -0.88 -39.89
N ILE A 2 8.53 -1.80 -40.19
CA ILE A 2 9.83 -1.60 -40.85
C ILE A 2 10.60 -0.34 -40.39
N SER A 3 11.56 -0.54 -39.48
CA SER A 3 12.97 -0.07 -39.50
C SER A 3 13.71 -0.80 -38.36
N ARG A 4 14.67 -1.74 -38.56
CA ARG A 4 16.06 -1.60 -39.05
C ARG A 4 16.81 -0.46 -38.32
N PHE A 5 17.99 -0.59 -37.71
CA PHE A 5 19.03 -1.64 -37.54
C PHE A 5 19.74 -1.40 -36.16
N LYS A 6 20.70 -2.16 -35.59
CA LYS A 6 21.54 -3.32 -35.99
C LYS A 6 22.04 -4.07 -34.73
N ILE A 7 22.66 -5.25 -34.88
CA ILE A 7 23.43 -5.95 -33.83
C ILE A 7 24.92 -5.58 -33.92
N PHE A 8 25.62 -5.45 -32.79
CA PHE A 8 27.07 -5.69 -32.71
C PHE A 8 27.46 -6.52 -31.47
N ARG A 9 27.94 -7.75 -31.73
CA ARG A 9 28.78 -8.53 -30.80
C ARG A 9 30.20 -7.94 -30.83
N PHE A 10 30.89 -7.98 -29.71
CA PHE A 10 32.36 -7.94 -29.68
C PHE A 10 32.88 -9.08 -28.80
N GLN A 11 33.76 -9.92 -29.37
CA GLN A 11 34.53 -10.92 -28.63
C GLN A 11 35.89 -10.34 -28.21
N PRO A 12 36.51 -10.85 -27.12
CA PRO A 12 37.89 -10.56 -26.78
C PRO A 12 38.86 -11.56 -27.44
N HIS A 13 40.09 -11.12 -27.73
CA HIS A 13 41.28 -11.99 -27.85
C HIS A 13 42.58 -11.14 -27.70
N PRO A 14 43.79 -11.74 -27.53
CA PRO A 14 44.74 -11.24 -26.54
C PRO A 14 46.09 -10.75 -27.10
N LEU A 15 46.92 -10.27 -26.16
CA LEU A 15 48.34 -9.91 -26.22
C LEU A 15 49.23 -10.78 -27.13
N VAL A 16 50.13 -10.16 -27.92
CA VAL A 16 51.59 -10.48 -28.04
C VAL A 16 52.37 -9.18 -28.38
N VAL A 17 53.69 -9.18 -28.16
CA VAL A 17 54.64 -8.04 -28.05
C VAL A 17 55.65 -7.99 -29.22
N ARG A 18 56.13 -6.80 -29.66
CA ARG A 18 57.58 -6.42 -29.80
C ARG A 18 57.94 -5.19 -30.69
N VAL A 19 58.70 -4.25 -30.08
CA VAL A 19 59.96 -3.58 -30.54
C VAL A 19 59.98 -2.62 -31.76
N CYS A 20 60.03 -1.31 -31.43
CA CYS A 20 61.08 -0.29 -31.73
C CYS A 20 61.61 -0.02 -33.16
N MET A 21 61.49 1.23 -33.65
CA MET A 21 62.59 2.23 -33.80
C MET A 21 62.14 3.55 -34.49
N CYS A 22 62.69 4.69 -34.02
CA CYS A 22 62.89 6.03 -34.66
C CYS A 22 61.84 6.60 -35.67
N THR A 23 61.30 7.82 -35.53
CA THR A 23 62.02 9.13 -35.51
C THR A 23 61.20 10.30 -34.92
N ASN A 24 61.92 11.33 -34.43
CA ASN A 24 61.59 12.77 -34.19
C ASN A 24 60.22 13.33 -34.69
N LEU A 25 59.55 14.28 -34.01
CA LEU A 25 59.88 15.18 -32.87
C LEU A 25 58.58 15.65 -32.16
N PHE A 26 58.69 16.52 -31.14
CA PHE A 26 57.65 17.10 -30.26
C PHE A 26 57.22 16.24 -29.06
N TYR A 27 58.07 16.27 -28.02
CA TYR A 27 57.69 15.90 -26.66
C TYR A 27 56.68 16.91 -26.09
N PHE A 28 55.42 16.50 -25.93
CA PHE A 28 54.59 17.00 -24.84
C PHE A 28 54.81 16.07 -23.64
N TYR A 29 55.61 16.51 -22.66
CA TYR A 29 55.59 15.88 -21.34
C TYR A 29 54.23 16.18 -20.70
N PRO A 30 53.43 15.19 -20.29
CA PRO A 30 52.36 15.43 -19.34
C PRO A 30 53.01 15.82 -18.01
N GLN A 31 52.96 17.11 -17.67
CA GLN A 31 53.60 17.64 -16.49
C GLN A 31 52.99 17.01 -15.23
N GLU A 32 53.85 16.59 -14.30
CA GLU A 32 53.49 15.72 -13.19
C GLU A 32 52.44 16.33 -12.27
N ALA A 33 51.41 15.55 -11.95
CA ALA A 33 50.41 15.90 -10.95
C ALA A 33 50.98 15.77 -9.52
N GLN A 34 51.90 16.65 -9.13
CA GLN A 34 52.28 16.80 -7.71
C GLN A 34 52.90 18.16 -7.35
N SER A 35 52.04 19.11 -7.03
CA SER A 35 52.35 20.13 -6.02
C SER A 35 51.19 20.23 -5.05
N LYS A 36 51.21 19.39 -4.01
CA LYS A 36 50.43 19.69 -2.80
C LYS A 36 51.03 20.96 -2.22
N SER A 37 50.32 22.08 -2.37
CA SER A 37 50.75 23.38 -1.83
C SER A 37 51.19 23.23 -0.37
N LYS A 38 52.34 23.81 -0.01
CA LYS A 38 52.87 23.80 1.36
C LYS A 38 51.83 24.24 2.40
N VAL A 39 50.89 25.10 1.98
CA VAL A 39 49.75 25.60 2.75
C VAL A 39 48.86 24.47 3.31
N CYS A 40 48.63 23.40 2.55
CA CYS A 40 47.81 22.26 2.97
C CYS A 40 48.63 21.09 3.55
N ALA A 41 49.95 21.20 3.67
CA ALA A 41 50.82 20.06 3.99
C ALA A 41 50.54 19.42 5.36
N ASN A 42 50.14 20.23 6.34
CA ASN A 42 49.84 19.80 7.72
C ASN A 42 48.37 20.01 8.11
N VAL A 43 47.47 20.19 7.12
CA VAL A 43 46.05 20.46 7.37
C VAL A 43 45.24 19.17 7.29
N PHE A 44 44.69 18.74 8.42
CA PHE A 44 43.85 17.54 8.52
C PHE A 44 42.38 17.92 8.45
N CYS A 45 41.76 17.72 7.29
CA CYS A 45 40.32 17.85 7.14
C CYS A 45 39.61 16.58 7.64
N GLY A 46 38.41 16.74 8.21
CA GLY A 46 37.57 15.62 8.64
C GLY A 46 37.11 14.71 7.50
N ALA A 47 36.51 13.57 7.83
CA ALA A 47 36.05 12.61 6.84
C ALA A 47 35.12 13.24 5.79
N GLY A 48 35.34 12.91 4.51
CA GLY A 48 34.58 13.47 3.38
C GLY A 48 35.04 14.84 2.89
N ARG A 49 36.11 15.39 3.48
CA ARG A 49 36.68 16.70 3.13
C ARG A 49 38.14 16.61 2.68
N GLU A 50 38.57 17.55 1.84
CA GLU A 50 39.95 17.73 1.43
C GLU A 50 40.38 19.20 1.53
N CYS A 51 41.69 19.42 1.72
CA CYS A 51 42.25 20.77 1.84
C CYS A 51 42.49 21.37 0.45
N ALA A 52 41.83 22.49 0.19
CA ALA A 52 42.06 23.34 -0.97
C ALA A 52 42.60 24.70 -0.50
N VAL A 53 43.31 25.42 -1.39
CA VAL A 53 43.77 26.78 -1.13
C VAL A 53 42.74 27.76 -1.70
N ASN A 54 42.28 28.71 -0.88
CA ASN A 54 41.32 29.74 -1.31
C ASN A 54 42.00 30.84 -2.15
N GLU A 55 41.20 31.76 -2.71
CA GLU A 55 41.70 32.90 -3.50
C GLU A 55 42.68 33.82 -2.75
N LYS A 56 42.71 33.76 -1.41
CA LYS A 56 43.61 34.53 -0.54
C LYS A 56 44.91 33.80 -0.21
N GLY A 57 45.10 32.56 -0.69
CA GLY A 57 46.27 31.74 -0.38
C GLY A 57 46.19 30.96 0.95
N GLU A 58 45.01 30.90 1.58
CA GLU A 58 44.78 30.27 2.89
C GLU A 58 44.19 28.85 2.73
N PRO A 59 44.42 27.91 3.67
CA PRO A 59 43.86 26.57 3.61
C PRO A 59 42.37 26.55 3.99
N SER A 60 41.56 25.79 3.24
CA SER A 60 40.14 25.57 3.51
C SER A 60 39.75 24.10 3.30
N CYS A 61 38.88 23.55 4.16
CA CYS A 61 38.42 22.16 4.09
C CYS A 61 37.07 22.04 3.37
N LEU A 62 37.14 21.82 2.05
CA LEU A 62 35.98 21.65 1.18
C LEU A 62 35.54 20.17 1.13
N CYS A 63 34.31 19.90 0.69
CA CYS A 63 33.87 18.52 0.46
C CYS A 63 34.61 17.91 -0.73
N ILE A 64 34.97 16.62 -0.64
CA ILE A 64 35.69 15.91 -1.70
C ILE A 64 34.88 15.96 -3.00
N GLU A 65 35.46 16.43 -4.10
CA GLU A 65 34.70 16.52 -5.36
C GLU A 65 34.43 15.14 -5.96
N GLN A 66 35.42 14.25 -5.98
CA GLN A 66 35.33 12.91 -6.55
C GLN A 66 36.11 11.87 -5.72
N CYS A 67 35.43 10.81 -5.27
CA CYS A 67 36.11 9.68 -4.63
C CYS A 67 36.74 8.73 -5.66
N LYS A 68 37.89 8.17 -5.29
CA LYS A 68 38.57 7.12 -6.07
C LYS A 68 37.63 5.94 -6.36
N PRO A 69 37.66 5.37 -7.58
CA PRO A 69 36.79 4.25 -7.95
C PRO A 69 37.22 2.99 -7.18
N HIS A 70 36.46 2.65 -6.16
CA HIS A 70 36.66 1.44 -5.35
C HIS A 70 35.30 0.85 -4.96
N LYS A 71 35.16 -0.47 -5.03
CA LYS A 71 33.92 -1.20 -4.72
C LYS A 71 34.08 -1.98 -3.41
N ARG A 72 33.76 -1.32 -2.29
CA ARG A 72 33.57 -1.93 -0.96
C ARG A 72 32.38 -1.20 -0.34
N SER A 73 31.18 -1.68 -0.66
CA SER A 73 29.94 -1.03 -0.29
C SER A 73 29.79 -0.93 1.23
N VAL A 74 29.08 0.11 1.68
CA VAL A 74 28.70 0.32 3.08
C VAL A 74 27.25 0.77 3.16
N CYS A 75 26.58 0.42 4.26
CA CYS A 75 25.28 0.95 4.61
C CYS A 75 25.44 2.22 5.45
N GLY A 76 24.80 3.32 5.05
CA GLY A 76 24.71 4.52 5.89
C GLY A 76 23.63 4.39 6.97
N SER A 77 23.79 5.14 8.07
CA SER A 77 22.78 5.28 9.12
C SER A 77 21.44 5.86 8.62
N ASN A 78 21.44 6.47 7.44
CA ASN A 78 20.26 6.93 6.69
C ASN A 78 19.59 5.83 5.82
N GLY A 79 20.06 4.57 5.89
CA GLY A 79 19.52 3.46 5.09
C GLY A 79 19.92 3.49 3.60
N LYS A 80 20.84 4.36 3.19
CA LYS A 80 21.34 4.46 1.81
C LYS A 80 22.62 3.63 1.64
N THR A 81 22.66 2.81 0.59
CA THR A 81 23.88 2.08 0.19
C THR A 81 24.84 3.00 -0.54
N TYR A 82 26.10 3.03 -0.10
CA TYR A 82 27.18 3.77 -0.76
C TYR A 82 28.18 2.80 -1.40
N ARG A 83 28.73 3.15 -2.57
CA ARG A 83 29.74 2.32 -3.28
C ARG A 83 31.02 2.10 -2.48
N ASN A 84 31.35 3.05 -1.59
CA ASN A 84 32.43 2.98 -0.62
C ASN A 84 32.29 4.04 0.49
N HIS A 85 33.08 3.89 1.55
CA HIS A 85 33.20 4.81 2.68
C HIS A 85 33.43 6.28 2.28
N CYS A 86 34.19 6.55 1.22
CA CYS A 86 34.46 7.93 0.78
C CYS A 86 33.17 8.61 0.27
N GLU A 87 32.34 7.90 -0.50
CA GLU A 87 31.05 8.47 -0.94
C GLU A 87 30.09 8.73 0.22
N LEU A 88 30.07 7.87 1.24
CA LEU A 88 29.24 8.07 2.43
C LEU A 88 29.61 9.40 3.12
N HIS A 89 30.90 9.62 3.38
CA HIS A 89 31.36 10.85 4.02
C HIS A 89 31.28 12.07 3.10
N ARG A 90 31.43 11.90 1.78
CA ARG A 90 31.23 12.97 0.80
C ARG A 90 29.76 13.42 0.77
N ASP A 91 28.81 12.49 0.75
CA ASP A 91 27.38 12.78 0.82
C ASP A 91 27.04 13.50 2.13
N ALA A 92 27.55 13.00 3.27
CA ALA A 92 27.42 13.65 4.58
C ALA A 92 27.94 15.10 4.58
N CYS A 93 29.07 15.35 3.91
CA CYS A 93 29.64 16.69 3.77
C CYS A 93 28.76 17.60 2.91
N LEU A 94 28.31 17.11 1.75
CA LEU A 94 27.52 17.88 0.78
C LEU A 94 26.10 18.19 1.27
N THR A 95 25.47 17.27 2.01
CA THR A 95 24.12 17.46 2.57
C THR A 95 24.14 18.15 3.94
N GLY A 96 25.30 18.26 4.59
CA GLY A 96 25.41 18.73 5.97
C GLY A 96 24.82 17.78 7.02
N LEU A 97 24.51 16.53 6.65
CA LEU A 97 23.86 15.55 7.52
C LEU A 97 24.89 14.62 8.17
N MET A 98 24.66 14.25 9.43
CA MET A 98 25.50 13.29 10.14
C MET A 98 25.17 11.85 9.71
N ILE A 99 25.87 11.36 8.69
CA ILE A 99 25.75 9.99 8.18
C ILE A 99 26.94 9.17 8.70
N GLN A 100 26.65 8.11 9.44
CA GLN A 100 27.64 7.14 9.93
C GLN A 100 27.54 5.84 9.14
N VAL A 101 28.57 5.00 9.19
CA VAL A 101 28.47 3.61 8.70
C VAL A 101 27.63 2.82 9.70
N ALA A 102 26.51 2.27 9.26
CA ALA A 102 25.69 1.36 10.05
C ALA A 102 26.29 -0.06 10.05
N HIS A 103 26.71 -0.53 8.87
CA HIS A 103 27.46 -1.79 8.71
C HIS A 103 28.20 -1.84 7.36
N ASP A 104 29.20 -2.71 7.25
CA ASP A 104 29.85 -3.05 5.98
C ASP A 104 28.92 -3.83 5.05
N GLY A 105 29.17 -3.73 3.73
CA GLY A 105 28.32 -4.27 2.69
C GLY A 105 27.22 -3.30 2.24
N PRO A 106 26.43 -3.63 1.20
CA PRO A 106 25.25 -2.84 0.90
C PRO A 106 24.32 -2.83 2.12
N CYS A 107 23.52 -1.78 2.32
CA CYS A 107 22.37 -1.92 3.19
C CYS A 107 21.60 -3.17 2.76
N LYS A 108 21.15 -3.96 3.75
CA LYS A 108 20.02 -4.83 3.48
C LYS A 108 19.00 -3.95 2.79
N GLU A 109 18.48 -4.38 1.65
CA GLU A 109 17.25 -3.79 1.19
C GLU A 109 16.32 -3.88 2.40
N LYS A 110 15.83 -2.71 2.84
CA LYS A 110 14.45 -2.71 3.26
C LYS A 110 13.74 -3.25 2.02
N LYS A 111 13.49 -4.56 2.02
CA LYS A 111 12.20 -5.02 1.55
C LYS A 111 11.26 -3.95 2.10
N GLN A 112 10.54 -3.30 1.20
CA GLN A 112 9.17 -3.10 1.55
C GLN A 112 8.68 -4.54 1.80
N GLU A 113 8.79 -4.96 3.07
CA GLU A 113 7.65 -5.50 3.76
C GLU A 113 6.53 -4.55 3.31
N LYS A 114 5.87 -4.94 2.21
CA LYS A 114 4.46 -4.69 2.06
C LYS A 114 3.94 -5.24 3.37
N ALA A 115 3.70 -4.34 4.34
CA ALA A 115 3.08 -4.70 5.60
C ALA A 115 1.89 -5.57 5.19
N ALA A 116 1.88 -6.84 5.65
CA ALA A 116 1.15 -7.93 5.00
C ALA A 116 -0.24 -7.41 4.64
N VAL A 117 -0.51 -7.26 3.33
CA VAL A 117 -1.45 -6.23 2.84
C VAL A 117 -2.77 -6.37 3.57
N SER A 118 -3.03 -5.46 4.52
CA SER A 118 -4.17 -5.61 5.42
C SER A 118 -5.44 -5.70 4.58
N PRO A 119 -6.30 -6.70 4.83
CA PRO A 119 -7.49 -6.89 4.02
C PRO A 119 -8.36 -5.62 4.11
N VAL A 120 -9.04 -5.30 3.01
CA VAL A 120 -10.10 -4.29 3.06
C VAL A 120 -11.22 -4.88 3.93
N VAL A 121 -11.56 -4.17 5.00
CA VAL A 121 -12.59 -4.59 5.95
C VAL A 121 -13.53 -3.43 6.27
N CYS A 122 -14.77 -3.75 6.64
CA CYS A 122 -15.70 -2.78 7.21
C CYS A 122 -15.66 -2.86 8.73
N TYR A 123 -14.97 -1.91 9.37
CA TYR A 123 -15.00 -1.76 10.82
C TYR A 123 -16.40 -1.32 11.30
N VAL A 124 -16.70 -1.54 12.58
CA VAL A 124 -17.95 -1.07 13.20
C VAL A 124 -18.13 0.44 13.01
N ALA A 125 -17.04 1.21 13.04
CA ALA A 125 -17.05 2.64 12.77
C ALA A 125 -17.48 2.97 11.32
N ASP A 126 -16.93 2.28 10.32
CA ASP A 126 -17.28 2.47 8.91
C ASP A 126 -18.75 2.08 8.64
N ARG A 127 -19.20 0.93 9.14
CA ARG A 127 -20.60 0.49 9.05
C ARG A 127 -21.56 1.51 9.64
N ASN A 128 -21.25 1.99 10.85
CA ASN A 128 -22.10 2.95 11.55
C ASN A 128 -22.11 4.32 10.86
N GLU A 129 -20.99 4.76 10.28
CA GLU A 129 -20.90 6.01 9.50
C GLU A 129 -21.67 5.91 8.17
N LEU A 130 -21.59 4.78 7.45
CA LEU A 130 -22.39 4.53 6.24
C LEU A 130 -23.88 4.62 6.57
N ARG A 131 -24.31 3.88 7.59
CA ARG A 131 -25.70 3.88 8.08
C ARG A 131 -26.17 5.27 8.46
N ARG A 132 -25.34 6.04 9.17
CA ARG A 132 -25.65 7.42 9.58
C ARG A 132 -25.85 8.33 8.36
N ARG A 133 -24.99 8.25 7.33
CA ARG A 133 -25.13 9.02 6.09
C ARG A 133 -26.39 8.69 5.30
N VAL A 134 -26.74 7.40 5.21
CA VAL A 134 -28.00 6.96 4.57
C VAL A 134 -29.20 7.55 5.31
N ILE A 135 -29.22 7.49 6.65
CA ILE A 135 -30.30 8.05 7.47
C ILE A 135 -30.38 9.58 7.31
N ASP A 136 -29.26 10.29 7.37
CA ASP A 136 -29.21 11.74 7.17
C ASP A 136 -29.78 12.14 5.80
N TRP A 137 -29.39 11.45 4.72
CA TRP A 137 -29.93 11.68 3.38
C TRP A 137 -31.44 11.43 3.33
N LEU A 138 -31.93 10.28 3.82
CA LEU A 138 -33.36 9.96 3.83
C LEU A 138 -34.18 10.98 4.64
N GLN A 139 -33.62 11.53 5.72
CA GLN A 139 -34.26 12.60 6.49
C GLN A 139 -34.42 13.89 5.67
N THR A 140 -33.56 14.17 4.69
CA THR A 140 -33.75 15.34 3.79
C THR A 140 -34.91 15.16 2.80
N GLU A 141 -35.39 13.93 2.58
CA GLU A 141 -36.56 13.64 1.72
C GLU A 141 -37.90 13.63 2.47
N VAL A 142 -37.89 13.77 3.80
CA VAL A 142 -39.11 13.83 4.63
C VAL A 142 -39.82 15.17 4.40
N VAL A 143 -41.04 15.12 3.84
CA VAL A 143 -41.86 16.31 3.59
C VAL A 143 -42.91 16.45 4.70
N PRO A 144 -42.90 17.54 5.49
CA PRO A 144 -43.93 17.76 6.51
C PRO A 144 -45.35 17.83 5.94
N ASP A 145 -46.35 17.49 6.76
CA ASP A 145 -47.76 17.65 6.39
C ASP A 145 -48.09 19.11 6.05
N GLY A 146 -48.61 19.33 4.84
CA GLY A 146 -49.07 20.62 4.37
C GLY A 146 -50.57 20.82 4.57
N TRP A 147 -51.03 22.06 4.55
CA TRP A 147 -52.45 22.39 4.79
C TRP A 147 -53.43 21.81 3.75
N PHE A 148 -52.94 21.46 2.55
CA PHE A 148 -53.75 20.89 1.46
C PHE A 148 -53.21 19.56 0.91
N THR A 149 -52.07 19.07 1.43
CA THR A 149 -51.37 17.89 0.91
C THR A 149 -50.76 17.12 2.07
N LYS A 150 -51.09 15.83 2.19
CA LYS A 150 -50.40 14.93 3.11
C LYS A 150 -48.91 14.88 2.74
N GLY A 151 -48.05 15.01 3.73
CA GLY A 151 -46.60 14.88 3.59
C GLY A 151 -46.15 13.43 3.46
N SER A 152 -44.84 13.23 3.54
CA SER A 152 -44.18 11.92 3.62
C SER A 152 -43.45 11.79 4.94
N ASN A 153 -43.78 10.76 5.73
CA ASN A 153 -42.98 10.42 6.91
C ASN A 153 -41.80 9.51 6.53
N PHE A 154 -40.85 9.31 7.45
CA PHE A 154 -39.64 8.50 7.20
C PHE A 154 -39.95 7.05 6.75
N THR A 155 -41.01 6.44 7.28
CA THR A 155 -41.48 5.11 6.88
C THR A 155 -42.06 5.11 5.46
N ASP A 156 -42.76 6.18 5.05
CA ASP A 156 -43.27 6.32 3.68
C ASP A 156 -42.12 6.43 2.68
N ILE A 157 -41.05 7.16 3.02
CA ILE A 157 -39.83 7.28 2.22
C ILE A 157 -39.09 5.95 2.11
N LEU A 158 -38.90 5.23 3.23
CA LEU A 158 -38.31 3.90 3.21
C LEU A 158 -39.13 2.91 2.38
N LEU A 159 -40.46 2.91 2.49
CA LEU A 159 -41.33 2.02 1.73
C LEU A 159 -41.30 2.31 0.22
N LYS A 160 -41.16 3.59 -0.17
CA LYS A 160 -40.89 4.01 -1.55
C LYS A 160 -39.57 3.42 -2.03
N TYR A 161 -38.49 3.55 -1.25
CA TYR A 161 -37.18 3.06 -1.65
C TYR A 161 -37.10 1.53 -1.72
N PHE A 162 -37.61 0.82 -0.71
CA PHE A 162 -37.71 -0.64 -0.69
C PHE A 162 -38.32 -1.17 -1.99
N LYS A 163 -39.53 -0.71 -2.34
CA LYS A 163 -40.26 -1.12 -3.55
C LYS A 163 -39.63 -0.71 -4.88
N ASN A 164 -38.70 0.25 -4.87
CA ASN A 164 -37.99 0.67 -6.09
C ASN A 164 -36.75 -0.21 -6.37
N TYR A 165 -36.25 -0.93 -5.36
CA TYR A 165 -35.00 -1.69 -5.43
C TYR A 165 -35.21 -3.21 -5.28
N ASP A 166 -36.28 -3.64 -4.61
CA ASP A 166 -36.84 -5.02 -4.62
C ASP A 166 -37.12 -5.49 -6.06
N SER A 167 -36.52 -6.60 -6.46
CA SER A 167 -36.71 -7.22 -7.79
C SER A 167 -38.04 -7.96 -7.96
N GLY A 168 -38.87 -8.01 -6.92
CA GLY A 168 -40.22 -8.57 -6.90
C GLY A 168 -40.40 -9.76 -5.96
N ASP A 169 -39.43 -10.05 -5.10
CA ASP A 169 -39.52 -11.10 -4.07
C ASP A 169 -39.95 -10.57 -2.69
N SER A 170 -40.15 -9.25 -2.58
CA SER A 170 -40.54 -8.54 -1.35
C SER A 170 -39.47 -8.57 -0.24
N GLN A 171 -38.21 -8.73 -0.63
CA GLN A 171 -37.03 -8.65 0.23
C GLN A 171 -35.99 -7.72 -0.43
N LEU A 172 -34.85 -7.50 0.24
CA LEU A 172 -33.68 -6.85 -0.33
C LEU A 172 -32.44 -7.72 -0.06
N ASP A 173 -31.77 -8.18 -1.11
CA ASP A 173 -30.45 -8.81 -1.04
C ASP A 173 -29.29 -7.79 -0.99
N SER A 174 -28.06 -8.27 -0.80
CA SER A 174 -26.86 -7.41 -0.79
C SER A 174 -26.70 -6.53 -2.03
N ALA A 175 -27.06 -7.03 -3.22
CA ALA A 175 -26.92 -6.28 -4.46
C ALA A 175 -28.04 -5.22 -4.62
N GLU A 176 -29.25 -5.50 -4.17
CA GLU A 176 -30.38 -4.55 -4.15
C GLU A 176 -30.16 -3.46 -3.11
N LEU A 177 -29.74 -3.82 -1.89
CA LEU A 177 -29.41 -2.87 -0.83
C LEU A 177 -28.21 -1.99 -1.19
N LEU A 178 -27.18 -2.56 -1.83
CA LEU A 178 -26.04 -1.79 -2.33
C LEU A 178 -26.45 -0.78 -3.40
N LYS A 179 -27.31 -1.15 -4.36
CA LYS A 179 -27.86 -0.23 -5.37
C LYS A 179 -28.71 0.88 -4.75
N PHE A 180 -29.48 0.57 -3.70
CA PHE A 180 -30.23 1.56 -2.92
C PHE A 180 -29.29 2.57 -2.25
N ILE A 181 -28.26 2.10 -1.55
CA ILE A 181 -27.29 2.98 -0.88
C ILE A 181 -26.54 3.85 -1.91
N GLN A 182 -26.20 3.28 -3.08
CA GLN A 182 -25.57 4.01 -4.19
C GLN A 182 -26.51 4.99 -4.93
N HIS A 183 -27.81 5.06 -4.59
CA HIS A 183 -28.75 6.02 -5.20
C HIS A 183 -28.26 7.48 -5.13
N ASN A 184 -27.58 7.83 -4.04
CA ASN A 184 -27.00 9.16 -3.84
C ASN A 184 -25.52 9.04 -3.40
N GLU A 185 -24.67 8.55 -4.30
CA GLU A 185 -23.23 8.32 -4.04
C GLU A 185 -22.54 9.48 -3.31
N THR A 186 -22.90 10.73 -3.63
CA THR A 186 -22.29 11.93 -3.02
C THR A 186 -22.65 12.13 -1.54
N ALA A 187 -23.84 11.71 -1.10
CA ALA A 187 -24.23 11.76 0.30
C ALA A 187 -23.55 10.64 1.12
N VAL A 188 -23.46 9.44 0.54
CA VAL A 188 -22.91 8.24 1.20
C VAL A 188 -21.42 8.02 0.94
N GLN A 189 -20.70 8.98 0.35
CA GLN A 189 -19.29 8.81 0.00
C GLN A 189 -18.42 8.52 1.24
N MET A 190 -17.76 7.36 1.22
CA MET A 190 -16.74 6.94 2.17
C MET A 190 -15.37 6.97 1.48
N ASN A 191 -14.38 7.59 2.15
CA ASN A 191 -13.02 7.79 1.66
C ASN A 191 -12.00 7.24 2.67
N SER A 192 -12.27 6.07 3.27
CA SER A 192 -11.40 5.44 4.27
C SER A 192 -10.11 4.89 3.64
N TYR A 193 -10.13 4.56 2.34
CA TYR A 193 -8.98 4.12 1.55
C TYR A 193 -8.60 5.14 0.46
N ALA A 194 -7.32 5.14 0.08
CA ALA A 194 -6.79 6.01 -0.99
C ALA A 194 -7.17 5.54 -2.42
N GLU A 195 -7.54 4.28 -2.58
CA GLU A 195 -7.92 3.66 -3.85
C GLU A 195 -9.44 3.50 -3.92
N GLU A 196 -10.06 3.98 -5.00
CA GLU A 196 -11.53 3.98 -5.15
C GLU A 196 -12.11 2.56 -5.21
N GLU A 197 -11.37 1.59 -5.73
CA GLU A 197 -11.76 0.18 -5.73
C GLU A 197 -11.91 -0.38 -4.31
N ASN A 198 -10.97 -0.06 -3.42
CA ASN A 198 -11.04 -0.45 -2.01
C ASN A 198 -12.19 0.28 -1.29
N ASN A 199 -12.50 1.53 -1.64
CA ASN A 199 -13.70 2.21 -1.13
C ASN A 199 -15.01 1.58 -1.64
N ARG A 200 -15.04 0.99 -2.85
CA ARG A 200 -16.20 0.21 -3.35
C ARG A 200 -16.35 -1.11 -2.61
N LEU A 201 -15.26 -1.83 -2.40
CA LEU A 201 -15.25 -3.08 -1.63
C LEU A 201 -15.67 -2.85 -0.18
N LEU A 202 -15.16 -1.79 0.47
CA LEU A 202 -15.61 -1.32 1.78
C LEU A 202 -17.13 -1.13 1.84
N ARG A 203 -17.72 -0.43 0.86
CA ARG A 203 -19.18 -0.22 0.79
C ARG A 203 -19.94 -1.55 0.71
N SER A 204 -19.46 -2.53 -0.08
CA SER A 204 -20.08 -3.86 -0.15
C SER A 204 -20.02 -4.58 1.21
N LEU A 205 -18.83 -4.63 1.84
CA LEU A 205 -18.65 -5.29 3.14
C LEU A 205 -19.51 -4.63 4.24
N CYS A 206 -19.67 -3.30 4.19
CA CYS A 206 -20.56 -2.59 5.11
C CYS A 206 -22.05 -2.81 4.82
N VAL A 207 -22.44 -3.14 3.59
CA VAL A 207 -23.80 -3.56 3.23
C VAL A 207 -24.08 -4.93 3.82
N ASP A 208 -23.20 -5.90 3.61
CA ASP A 208 -23.34 -7.26 4.15
C ASP A 208 -23.42 -7.22 5.69
N ALA A 209 -22.55 -6.43 6.34
CA ALA A 209 -22.56 -6.21 7.79
C ALA A 209 -23.79 -5.43 8.33
N LEU A 210 -24.56 -4.76 7.47
CA LEU A 210 -25.85 -4.16 7.83
C LEU A 210 -27.03 -5.12 7.67
N ILE A 211 -26.94 -6.04 6.70
CA ILE A 211 -27.91 -7.13 6.52
C ILE A 211 -27.81 -8.07 7.72
N GLU A 212 -26.62 -8.63 7.99
CA GLU A 212 -26.40 -9.58 9.09
C GLU A 212 -26.77 -9.03 10.48
N LEU A 213 -26.70 -7.71 10.66
CA LEU A 213 -27.11 -7.03 11.90
C LEU A 213 -28.64 -7.00 12.10
N SER A 214 -29.39 -6.95 11.00
CA SER A 214 -30.81 -6.58 10.99
C SER A 214 -31.73 -7.71 10.51
N ASP A 215 -31.17 -8.73 9.87
CA ASP A 215 -31.81 -10.00 9.53
C ASP A 215 -32.08 -10.78 10.83
N GLU A 216 -33.35 -10.80 11.25
CA GLU A 216 -33.79 -11.49 12.47
C GLU A 216 -34.01 -13.00 12.22
N ASN A 217 -34.09 -13.41 10.94
CA ASN A 217 -34.56 -14.72 10.53
C ASN A 217 -33.45 -15.62 9.92
N ALA A 218 -32.29 -15.02 9.62
CA ALA A 218 -31.08 -15.62 9.04
C ALA A 218 -31.23 -16.12 7.59
N ASP A 219 -32.06 -15.46 6.77
CA ASP A 219 -32.18 -15.75 5.32
C ASP A 219 -31.27 -14.91 4.42
N TRP A 220 -30.40 -14.08 5.01
CA TRP A 220 -29.43 -13.21 4.34
C TRP A 220 -30.06 -12.12 3.47
N LYS A 221 -31.30 -11.75 3.78
CA LYS A 221 -32.03 -10.68 3.12
C LYS A 221 -32.72 -9.80 4.17
N LEU A 222 -33.26 -8.67 3.70
CA LEU A 222 -34.09 -7.81 4.54
C LEU A 222 -35.52 -7.79 4.02
N SER A 223 -36.46 -8.29 4.82
CA SER A 223 -37.87 -7.91 4.70
C SER A 223 -38.05 -6.40 4.96
N PHE A 224 -39.22 -5.85 4.66
CA PHE A 224 -39.48 -4.43 4.91
C PHE A 224 -39.34 -4.03 6.38
N ASP A 225 -39.72 -4.89 7.32
CA ASP A 225 -39.61 -4.60 8.76
C ASP A 225 -38.15 -4.62 9.23
N GLU A 226 -37.34 -5.57 8.74
CA GLU A 226 -35.89 -5.64 9.00
C GLU A 226 -35.14 -4.45 8.38
N PHE A 227 -35.51 -4.04 7.16
CA PHE A 227 -34.99 -2.83 6.50
C PHE A 227 -35.38 -1.55 7.27
N LEU A 228 -36.62 -1.46 7.75
CA LEU A 228 -37.11 -0.36 8.58
C LEU A 228 -36.37 -0.27 9.92
N ASN A 229 -36.12 -1.41 10.57
CA ASN A 229 -35.32 -1.48 11.79
C ASN A 229 -33.85 -1.11 11.52
N CYS A 230 -33.25 -1.63 10.45
CA CYS A 230 -31.90 -1.32 10.00
C CYS A 230 -31.68 0.19 9.90
N LEU A 231 -32.57 0.93 9.23
CA LEU A 231 -32.41 2.39 9.00
C LEU A 231 -33.14 3.29 10.01
N LYS A 232 -33.64 2.74 11.12
CA LYS A 232 -34.37 3.50 12.14
C LYS A 232 -33.52 4.59 12.81
N PRO A 233 -33.90 5.88 12.78
CA PRO A 233 -33.21 6.93 13.50
C PRO A 233 -33.28 6.67 15.02
N GLY A 234 -32.12 6.54 15.66
CA GLY A 234 -32.03 6.24 17.10
C GLY A 234 -31.89 4.76 17.48
N PHE A 235 -31.96 3.82 16.53
CA PHE A 235 -31.39 2.49 16.76
C PHE A 235 -29.86 2.60 16.73
N ASN A 236 -29.20 2.07 17.76
CA ASN A 236 -27.75 1.94 17.82
C ASN A 236 -27.39 0.46 17.61
N PRO A 237 -26.77 0.08 16.48
CA PRO A 237 -26.27 -1.27 16.25
C PRO A 237 -25.52 -1.84 17.46
N PRO A 238 -25.84 -3.05 17.95
CA PRO A 238 -24.95 -3.73 18.88
C PRO A 238 -23.58 -3.97 18.26
N GLU A 239 -22.56 -4.00 19.12
CA GLU A 239 -21.22 -4.44 18.76
C GLU A 239 -21.17 -5.96 18.80
N LYS A 240 -20.82 -6.58 17.66
CA LYS A 240 -20.60 -8.02 17.55
C LYS A 240 -19.08 -8.26 17.59
N LYS A 241 -18.65 -9.14 18.49
CA LYS A 241 -17.26 -9.56 18.64
C LYS A 241 -16.99 -10.77 17.76
N CYS A 242 -15.79 -10.88 17.21
CA CYS A 242 -15.38 -12.10 16.52
C CYS A 242 -15.13 -13.21 17.55
N ALA A 243 -15.37 -14.47 17.20
CA ALA A 243 -14.94 -15.61 18.00
C ALA A 243 -13.74 -16.28 17.31
N LEU A 244 -12.75 -16.74 18.08
CA LEU A 244 -11.70 -17.64 17.59
C LEU A 244 -11.34 -18.58 18.74
N GLU A 245 -11.51 -19.88 18.50
CA GLU A 245 -11.46 -20.90 19.57
C GLU A 245 -12.40 -20.49 20.74
N ASP A 246 -11.92 -20.53 21.99
CA ASP A 246 -12.68 -20.15 23.19
C ASP A 246 -12.60 -18.64 23.52
N GLU A 247 -12.02 -17.79 22.66
CA GLU A 247 -11.76 -16.36 22.92
C GLU A 247 -12.58 -15.39 22.03
N THR A 248 -12.81 -14.15 22.53
CA THR A 248 -13.61 -13.12 21.86
C THR A 248 -12.83 -11.86 21.47
N TYR A 249 -12.80 -11.63 20.16
CA TYR A 249 -12.18 -10.57 19.36
C TYR A 249 -12.91 -9.22 19.39
N GLU A 250 -12.28 -8.12 19.82
CA GLU A 250 -12.80 -6.77 19.54
C GLU A 250 -12.58 -6.37 18.07
N ASP A 251 -13.39 -5.44 17.56
CA ASP A 251 -13.25 -4.86 16.21
C ASP A 251 -11.85 -4.24 16.03
N GLY A 252 -11.18 -4.57 14.92
CA GLY A 252 -9.78 -4.19 14.67
C GLY A 252 -8.72 -5.10 15.28
N ALA A 253 -9.08 -6.18 15.98
CA ALA A 253 -8.11 -7.19 16.39
C ALA A 253 -7.51 -7.91 15.17
N GLU A 254 -6.19 -8.13 15.19
CA GLU A 254 -5.46 -8.84 14.13
C GLU A 254 -4.99 -10.22 14.62
N THR A 255 -5.05 -11.22 13.75
CA THR A 255 -4.45 -12.54 13.94
C THR A 255 -3.81 -13.04 12.64
N GLN A 256 -2.91 -14.01 12.72
CA GLN A 256 -2.24 -14.58 11.56
C GLN A 256 -2.54 -16.07 11.44
N VAL A 257 -3.15 -16.45 10.31
CA VAL A 257 -3.44 -17.85 9.96
C VAL A 257 -2.54 -18.23 8.80
N GLU A 258 -1.55 -19.09 9.07
CA GLU A 258 -0.46 -19.43 8.14
C GLU A 258 0.31 -18.17 7.68
N CYS A 259 0.22 -17.82 6.39
CA CYS A 259 0.78 -16.60 5.81
C CYS A 259 -0.25 -15.47 5.64
N ASN A 260 -1.51 -15.70 5.99
CA ASN A 260 -2.61 -14.77 5.79
C ASN A 260 -2.86 -13.93 7.04
N LEU A 261 -3.01 -12.62 6.84
CA LEU A 261 -3.41 -11.69 7.90
C LEU A 261 -4.93 -11.64 7.96
N CYS A 262 -5.49 -11.89 9.13
CA CYS A 262 -6.91 -11.86 9.43
C CYS A 262 -7.23 -10.71 10.38
N VAL A 263 -8.27 -9.93 10.07
CA VAL A 263 -8.72 -8.80 10.87
C VAL A 263 -10.16 -9.05 11.30
N CYS A 264 -10.44 -8.85 12.58
CA CYS A 264 -11.79 -8.88 13.13
C CYS A 264 -12.52 -7.59 12.72
N ALA A 265 -13.64 -7.72 12.02
CA ALA A 265 -14.41 -6.59 11.50
C ALA A 265 -15.91 -6.87 11.56
N CYS A 266 -16.68 -6.01 12.25
CA CYS A 266 -18.12 -6.17 12.48
C CYS A 266 -18.55 -7.53 13.08
N GLY A 267 -17.64 -8.25 13.75
CA GLY A 267 -17.89 -9.56 14.34
C GLY A 267 -17.50 -10.76 13.48
N ASN A 268 -16.93 -10.53 12.29
CA ASN A 268 -16.44 -11.57 11.39
C ASN A 268 -14.92 -11.44 11.16
N TRP A 269 -14.23 -12.57 10.99
CA TRP A 269 -12.82 -12.58 10.59
C TRP A 269 -12.70 -12.49 9.07
N VAL A 270 -12.07 -11.41 8.59
CA VAL A 270 -11.74 -11.23 7.17
C VAL A 270 -10.25 -11.42 6.97
N CYS A 271 -9.85 -12.37 6.13
CA CYS A 271 -8.46 -12.74 5.91
C CYS A 271 -7.99 -12.37 4.50
N THR A 272 -6.69 -12.10 4.33
CA THR A 272 -6.06 -12.16 3.00
C THR A 272 -6.17 -13.57 2.41
N ALA A 273 -6.18 -13.69 1.09
CA ALA A 273 -6.33 -14.97 0.38
C ALA A 273 -5.07 -15.36 -0.42
N MET A 274 -3.91 -15.38 0.22
CA MET A 274 -2.64 -15.78 -0.39
C MET A 274 -2.38 -17.29 -0.24
N THR A 275 -1.71 -17.88 -1.24
CA THR A 275 -1.21 -19.26 -1.18
C THR A 275 0.04 -19.35 -0.31
N CYS A 276 -0.07 -20.07 0.80
CA CYS A 276 1.00 -20.22 1.78
C CYS A 276 1.91 -21.41 1.46
N ASP A 277 2.76 -21.27 0.44
CA ASP A 277 3.83 -22.24 0.20
C ASP A 277 4.89 -22.18 1.32
N GLU A 278 5.22 -23.32 1.95
CA GLU A 278 6.29 -23.43 2.96
C GLU A 278 7.71 -23.09 2.44
N LYS A 279 7.84 -22.69 1.18
CA LYS A 279 9.09 -22.23 0.58
C LYS A 279 8.82 -20.95 -0.20
N THR A 280 9.55 -19.90 0.18
CA THR A 280 9.54 -18.57 -0.46
C THR A 280 9.37 -18.67 -1.98
N PRO A 281 8.35 -18.05 -2.59
CA PRO A 281 8.19 -18.08 -4.03
C PRO A 281 9.34 -17.30 -4.67
N VAL A 282 10.13 -18.01 -5.48
CA VAL A 282 10.85 -17.37 -6.58
C VAL A 282 9.76 -17.05 -7.60
N ILE A 283 9.44 -15.76 -7.75
CA ILE A 283 8.51 -15.31 -8.78
C ILE A 283 9.21 -15.50 -10.13
N ASP A 284 8.92 -16.60 -10.82
CA ASP A 284 9.05 -16.66 -12.26
C ASP A 284 7.93 -15.79 -12.85
N THR A 285 8.33 -14.78 -13.61
CA THR A 285 7.41 -13.84 -14.27
C THR A 285 6.94 -14.43 -15.59
N ASP A 286 5.76 -15.05 -15.63
CA ASP A 286 4.94 -15.09 -16.85
C ASP A 286 3.46 -15.44 -16.59
N GLY A 287 2.57 -14.75 -17.30
CA GLY A 287 1.18 -15.18 -17.54
C GLY A 287 0.11 -14.87 -16.49
N ASP A 288 -0.77 -13.91 -16.79
CA ASP A 288 -2.09 -13.83 -16.17
C ASP A 288 -2.91 -15.10 -16.51
N GLN A 289 -3.40 -15.81 -15.50
CA GLN A 289 -4.44 -16.83 -15.66
C GLN A 289 -5.60 -16.55 -14.70
N GLU A 290 -6.74 -16.22 -15.29
CA GLU A 290 -8.01 -15.93 -14.60
C GLU A 290 -8.59 -17.26 -14.07
N MET A 291 -8.89 -17.31 -12.77
CA MET A 291 -9.35 -18.53 -12.07
C MET A 291 -10.82 -18.82 -12.37
N THR A 292 -11.19 -20.09 -12.52
CA THR A 292 -12.56 -20.46 -12.91
C THR A 292 -13.54 -20.45 -11.72
N GLU A 293 -14.83 -20.23 -11.98
CA GLU A 293 -15.89 -20.23 -10.95
C GLU A 293 -15.96 -21.55 -10.17
N GLU A 294 -15.67 -22.69 -10.81
CA GLU A 294 -15.63 -24.00 -10.15
C GLU A 294 -14.48 -24.12 -9.15
N GLU A 295 -13.31 -23.55 -9.47
CA GLU A 295 -12.15 -23.51 -8.59
C GLU A 295 -12.39 -22.56 -7.42
N TRP A 296 -13.00 -21.39 -7.67
CA TRP A 296 -13.41 -20.44 -6.64
C TRP A 296 -14.41 -21.08 -5.65
N THR A 297 -15.44 -21.74 -6.17
CA THR A 297 -16.47 -22.42 -5.35
C THR A 297 -15.89 -23.51 -4.47
N ARG A 298 -14.94 -24.31 -4.97
CA ARG A 298 -14.24 -25.32 -4.16
C ARG A 298 -13.40 -24.68 -3.06
N ARG A 299 -12.73 -23.56 -3.36
CA ARG A 299 -11.86 -22.84 -2.43
C ARG A 299 -12.65 -22.22 -1.27
N VAL A 300 -13.80 -21.62 -1.56
CA VAL A 300 -14.77 -21.14 -0.54
C VAL A 300 -15.26 -22.31 0.34
N ALA A 301 -15.60 -23.44 -0.27
CA ALA A 301 -16.04 -24.63 0.47
C ALA A 301 -14.95 -25.28 1.36
N GLU A 302 -13.66 -25.01 1.13
CA GLU A 302 -12.58 -25.44 2.04
C GLU A 302 -12.33 -24.46 3.18
N LEU A 303 -12.48 -23.16 2.95
CA LEU A 303 -12.40 -22.14 4.00
C LEU A 303 -13.54 -22.30 5.02
N ASN A 304 -14.77 -22.53 4.54
CA ASN A 304 -15.95 -22.68 5.41
C ASN A 304 -15.89 -23.94 6.31
N LYS A 305 -15.02 -24.92 6.03
CA LYS A 305 -14.79 -26.07 6.94
C LYS A 305 -14.11 -25.69 8.26
N HIS A 306 -13.44 -24.53 8.30
CA HIS A 306 -12.71 -24.04 9.47
C HIS A 306 -13.48 -22.95 10.24
N GLN A 307 -14.69 -22.60 9.80
CA GLN A 307 -15.58 -21.64 10.48
C GLN A 307 -16.68 -22.31 11.32
N VAL A 308 -16.67 -23.64 11.44
CA VAL A 308 -17.62 -24.41 12.26
C VAL A 308 -16.87 -25.34 13.21
N SER A 309 -16.47 -24.79 14.35
CA SER A 309 -16.11 -25.51 15.58
C SER A 309 -16.51 -24.66 16.78
#